data_AF-A0A328BSG6-F1
#
_entry.id   AF-A0A328BSG6-F1
#
_cell.length_a   1.000
_cell.length_b   1.000
_cell.length_c   1.000
_cell.angle_alpha   90.00
_cell.angle_beta   90.00
_cell.angle_gamma   90.00
#
_symmetry.space_group_name_H-M   'P 1'
#
loop_
_entity.id
_entity.type
_entity.pdbx_description
1 polymer ?
#
loop_
_entity_poly.entity_id
_entity_poly.type
_entity_poly.pdbx_seq_one_letter_code
_entity_poly.pdbx_strand_id
1 'polypeptide(L)'
;MRAVDQNAQLAAEIRAWMLRVMEEKGLNPATWAKAAGVARTTIARPVKEGYAFVTSSRTLAKLAQAVGADAPDFRQTAQAKIVPLYLPVRHRVQAGHWIEVDLAEQDFPAPPKGVRPDDDYAEWPQWLELVVGDSVDREIPPGHFAHVVDAIEMGYSPIDGDFVVVERRRDQGRLRERSIKQIAIREGRVELWPRSHNPAWDKPLELSAPGEGVEVELVGLVIGAYRGMR
;
A
#
# COMPACT_ATOMS: atom_id res chain seq x y z
N MET A 1 16.22 -6.39 -23.96
CA MET A 1 17.07 -7.54 -24.37
C MET A 1 17.16 -8.63 -23.30
N ARG A 2 17.38 -8.33 -22.01
CA ARG A 2 17.60 -9.33 -20.93
C ARG A 2 16.48 -10.35 -20.63
N ALA A 3 15.20 -10.04 -20.88
CA ALA A 3 14.07 -10.91 -20.51
C ALA A 3 13.80 -12.06 -21.50
N VAL A 4 14.21 -11.89 -22.77
CA VAL A 4 14.03 -12.92 -23.82
C VAL A 4 15.02 -14.07 -23.59
N ASP A 5 16.25 -13.74 -23.20
CA ASP A 5 17.31 -14.73 -22.91
C ASP A 5 16.97 -15.60 -21.69
N GLN A 6 16.31 -15.02 -20.67
CA GLN A 6 15.88 -15.75 -19.47
C GLN A 6 14.77 -16.78 -19.76
N ASN A 7 13.80 -16.44 -20.61
CA ASN A 7 12.72 -17.36 -20.99
C ASN A 7 13.24 -18.53 -21.83
N ALA A 8 14.21 -18.29 -22.72
CA ALA A 8 14.84 -19.33 -23.52
C ALA A 8 15.62 -20.33 -22.65
N GLN A 9 16.37 -19.83 -21.67
CA GLN A 9 17.09 -20.66 -20.70
C GLN A 9 16.12 -21.53 -19.88
N LEU A 10 15.05 -20.94 -19.35
CA LEU A 10 14.05 -21.65 -18.59
C LEU A 10 13.31 -22.72 -19.41
N ALA A 11 12.99 -22.43 -20.67
CA ALA A 11 12.39 -23.40 -21.58
C ALA A 11 13.33 -24.60 -21.85
N ALA A 12 14.63 -24.36 -21.96
CA ALA A 12 15.63 -25.42 -22.12
C ALA A 12 15.75 -26.30 -20.87
N GLU A 13 15.70 -25.72 -19.67
CA GLU A 13 15.73 -26.46 -18.40
C GLU A 13 14.46 -27.31 -18.20
N ILE A 14 13.29 -26.73 -18.50
CA ILE A 14 12.01 -27.48 -18.52
C ILE A 14 12.11 -28.67 -19.47
N ARG A 15 12.61 -28.44 -20.69
CA ARG A 15 12.80 -29.50 -21.68
C ARG A 15 13.72 -30.61 -21.15
N ALA A 16 14.85 -30.27 -20.56
CA ALA A 16 15.79 -31.24 -20.00
C ALA A 16 15.14 -32.09 -18.89
N TRP A 17 14.37 -31.46 -18.00
CA TRP A 17 13.59 -32.19 -17.00
C TRP A 17 12.56 -33.13 -17.63
N MET A 18 11.79 -32.67 -18.62
CA MET A 18 10.77 -33.50 -19.29
C MET A 18 11.38 -34.73 -19.97
N LEU A 19 12.52 -34.56 -20.64
CA LEU A 19 13.21 -35.67 -21.30
C LEU A 19 13.73 -36.70 -20.30
N ARG A 20 14.36 -36.25 -19.21
CA ARG A 20 14.83 -37.13 -18.13
C ARG A 20 13.70 -37.94 -17.50
N VAL A 21 12.57 -37.30 -17.17
CA VAL A 21 11.41 -38.01 -16.58
C VAL A 21 10.82 -39.02 -17.56
N MET A 22 10.78 -38.70 -18.85
CA MET A 22 10.34 -39.63 -19.89
C MET A 22 11.26 -40.85 -20.00
N GLU A 23 12.56 -40.65 -19.90
CA GLU A 23 13.56 -41.72 -19.92
C GLU A 23 13.46 -42.60 -18.66
N GLU A 24 13.50 -42.01 -17.47
CA GLU A 24 13.46 -42.73 -16.19
C GLU A 24 12.18 -43.54 -15.98
N LYS A 25 11.05 -43.04 -16.47
CA LYS A 25 9.73 -43.67 -16.29
C LYS A 25 9.28 -44.46 -17.53
N GLY A 26 10.08 -44.51 -18.60
CA GLY A 26 9.75 -45.19 -19.84
C GLY A 26 8.50 -44.65 -20.54
N LEU A 27 8.26 -43.35 -20.47
CA LEU A 27 7.04 -42.70 -20.95
C LEU A 27 7.23 -42.10 -22.34
N ASN A 28 6.18 -42.20 -23.18
CA ASN A 28 6.06 -41.39 -24.39
C ASN A 28 5.12 -40.19 -24.13
N PRO A 29 5.16 -39.12 -24.96
CA PRO A 29 4.38 -37.91 -24.71
C PRO A 29 2.86 -38.12 -24.67
N ALA A 30 2.34 -39.13 -25.38
CA ALA A 30 0.91 -39.42 -25.40
C ALA A 30 0.47 -40.09 -24.10
N THR A 31 1.22 -41.09 -23.63
CA THR A 31 0.97 -41.78 -22.36
C THR A 31 1.08 -40.83 -21.18
N TRP A 32 2.10 -39.98 -21.15
CA TRP A 32 2.29 -39.02 -20.06
C TRP A 32 1.19 -37.96 -20.03
N ALA A 33 0.79 -37.42 -21.19
CA ALA A 33 -0.29 -36.43 -21.25
C ALA A 33 -1.63 -37.02 -20.79
N LYS A 34 -1.91 -38.27 -21.18
CA LYS A 34 -3.10 -39.00 -20.73
C LYS A 34 -3.12 -39.19 -19.21
N ALA A 35 -2.00 -39.62 -18.63
CA ALA A 35 -1.88 -39.79 -17.18
C ALA A 35 -2.08 -38.48 -16.41
N ALA A 36 -1.60 -37.36 -16.96
CA ALA A 36 -1.73 -36.03 -16.35
C ALA A 36 -3.05 -35.29 -16.66
N GLY A 37 -3.94 -35.86 -17.48
CA GLY A 37 -5.19 -35.22 -17.88
C GLY A 37 -5.00 -33.93 -18.67
N VAL A 38 -3.95 -33.85 -19.50
CA VAL A 38 -3.64 -32.68 -20.35
C VAL A 38 -3.61 -33.05 -21.84
N ALA A 39 -3.67 -32.05 -22.71
CA ALA A 39 -3.56 -32.28 -24.15
C ALA A 39 -2.17 -32.82 -24.52
N ARG A 40 -2.09 -33.73 -25.51
CA ARG A 40 -0.80 -34.27 -25.99
C ARG A 40 0.19 -33.17 -26.42
N THR A 41 -0.33 -32.07 -26.96
CA THR A 41 0.46 -30.90 -27.37
C THR A 41 1.17 -30.19 -26.22
N THR A 42 0.65 -30.33 -24.99
CA THR A 42 1.24 -29.80 -23.76
C THR A 42 2.60 -30.42 -23.45
N ILE A 43 2.87 -31.64 -23.94
CA ILE A 43 4.17 -32.32 -23.80
C ILE A 43 4.93 -32.33 -25.12
N ALA A 44 4.24 -32.60 -26.23
CA ALA A 44 4.89 -32.76 -27.53
C ALA A 44 5.52 -31.47 -28.10
N ARG A 45 5.09 -30.28 -27.66
CA ARG A 45 5.69 -29.01 -28.08
C ARG A 45 6.93 -28.65 -27.23
N PRO A 46 6.88 -28.68 -25.88
CA PRO A 46 8.04 -28.34 -25.05
C PRO A 46 9.25 -29.27 -25.17
N VAL A 47 9.03 -30.54 -25.53
CA VAL A 47 10.17 -31.49 -25.72
C VAL A 47 10.95 -31.26 -27.02
N LYS A 48 10.42 -30.47 -27.95
CA LYS A 48 11.12 -30.15 -29.20
C LYS A 48 12.23 -29.13 -28.93
N GLU A 49 13.35 -29.32 -29.61
CA GLU A 49 14.44 -28.36 -29.58
C GLU A 49 13.98 -27.00 -30.15
N GLY A 50 14.45 -25.91 -29.56
CA GLY A 50 14.11 -24.55 -29.98
C GLY A 50 12.70 -24.06 -29.59
N TYR A 51 11.94 -24.82 -28.78
CA TYR A 51 10.67 -24.32 -28.26
C TYR A 51 10.87 -23.24 -27.21
N ALA A 52 10.51 -21.99 -27.54
CA ALA A 52 10.80 -20.83 -26.71
C ALA A 52 9.75 -20.52 -25.62
N PHE A 53 8.62 -21.24 -25.58
CA PHE A 53 7.57 -20.97 -24.61
C PHE A 53 7.78 -21.77 -23.32
N VAL A 54 7.70 -21.07 -22.20
CA VAL A 54 7.81 -21.64 -20.86
C VAL A 54 6.52 -22.37 -20.51
N THR A 55 6.62 -23.65 -20.17
CA THR A 55 5.48 -24.42 -19.65
C THR A 55 5.16 -23.93 -18.24
N SER A 56 3.90 -23.60 -17.96
CA SER A 56 3.52 -23.02 -16.66
C SER A 56 3.75 -23.97 -15.49
N SER A 57 4.08 -23.42 -14.31
CA SER A 57 4.31 -24.21 -13.09
C SER A 57 3.12 -25.08 -12.70
N ARG A 58 1.88 -24.61 -12.94
CA ARG A 58 0.66 -25.41 -12.72
C ARG A 58 0.62 -26.66 -13.60
N THR A 59 1.04 -26.55 -14.86
CA THR A 59 1.12 -27.69 -15.78
C THR A 59 2.25 -28.63 -15.39
N LEU A 60 3.42 -28.09 -15.03
CA LEU A 60 4.56 -28.89 -14.58
C LEU A 60 4.21 -29.70 -13.31
N ALA A 61 3.50 -29.11 -12.35
CA ALA A 61 3.03 -29.79 -11.16
C ALA A 61 2.07 -30.96 -11.49
N LYS A 62 1.13 -30.76 -12.42
CA LYS A 62 0.24 -31.84 -12.88
C LYS A 62 1.00 -32.97 -13.56
N LEU A 63 1.98 -32.65 -14.41
CA LEU A 63 2.81 -33.63 -15.09
C LEU A 63 3.64 -34.46 -14.11
N ALA A 64 4.21 -33.82 -13.09
CA ALA A 64 5.02 -34.46 -12.06
C ALA A 64 4.18 -35.37 -11.15
N GLN A 65 3.02 -34.88 -10.69
CA GLN A 65 2.07 -35.65 -9.86
C GLN A 65 1.60 -36.93 -10.56
N ALA A 66 1.36 -36.88 -11.87
CA ALA A 66 0.87 -38.02 -12.64
C ALA A 66 1.83 -39.23 -12.68
N VAL A 67 3.11 -39.00 -12.40
CA VAL A 67 4.17 -40.02 -12.55
C VAL A 67 5.00 -40.21 -11.27
N GLY A 68 4.60 -39.55 -10.18
CA GLY A 68 5.33 -39.55 -8.92
C GLY A 68 6.77 -39.05 -9.09
N ALA A 69 6.95 -37.98 -9.84
CA ALA A 69 8.23 -37.27 -9.96
C ALA A 69 8.15 -35.93 -9.20
N ASP A 70 9.30 -35.39 -8.85
CA ASP A 70 9.37 -34.03 -8.32
C ASP A 70 9.19 -33.04 -9.47
N ALA A 71 8.24 -32.11 -9.29
CA ALA A 71 8.08 -31.00 -10.21
C ALA A 71 9.32 -30.12 -10.12
N PRO A 72 9.84 -29.65 -11.26
CA PRO A 72 11.00 -28.79 -11.21
C PRO A 72 10.57 -27.46 -10.61
N ASP A 73 11.19 -27.09 -9.49
CA ASP A 73 10.95 -25.83 -8.81
C ASP A 73 11.73 -24.72 -9.50
N PHE A 74 11.29 -24.36 -10.70
CA PHE A 74 11.73 -23.14 -11.35
C PHE A 74 10.99 -21.95 -10.75
N ARG A 75 11.08 -21.78 -9.41
CA ARG A 75 10.98 -20.44 -8.85
C ARG A 75 12.00 -19.64 -9.62
N GLN A 76 11.51 -18.73 -10.45
CA GLN A 76 12.36 -17.67 -10.95
C GLN A 76 13.14 -17.19 -9.73
N THR A 77 14.46 -17.34 -9.75
CA THR A 77 15.34 -16.37 -9.10
C THR A 77 15.22 -15.04 -9.86
N ALA A 78 13.99 -14.59 -10.14
CA ALA A 78 13.65 -13.24 -9.81
C ALA A 78 13.95 -13.19 -8.32
N GLN A 79 15.16 -12.75 -7.96
CA GLN A 79 15.36 -12.07 -6.69
C GLN A 79 14.08 -11.27 -6.51
N ALA A 80 13.25 -11.67 -5.54
CA ALA A 80 12.05 -10.93 -5.24
C ALA A 80 12.55 -9.52 -5.02
N LYS A 81 12.35 -8.67 -6.02
CA LYS A 81 12.83 -7.31 -5.95
C LYS A 81 11.90 -6.78 -4.89
N ILE A 82 12.41 -6.64 -3.66
CA ILE A 82 11.67 -6.01 -2.59
C ILE A 82 11.40 -4.62 -3.15
N VAL A 83 10.22 -4.43 -3.71
CA VAL A 83 9.75 -3.12 -4.16
C VAL A 83 9.42 -2.44 -2.86
N PRO A 84 10.22 -1.45 -2.43
CA PRO A 84 9.89 -0.75 -1.21
C PRO A 84 8.55 -0.07 -1.49
N LEU A 85 7.55 -0.38 -0.68
CA LEU A 85 6.30 0.36 -0.69
C LEU A 85 6.60 1.70 -0.03
N TYR A 86 6.29 2.76 -0.76
CA TYR A 86 6.47 4.12 -0.27
C TYR A 86 5.11 4.79 -0.18
N LEU A 87 4.86 5.46 0.94
CA LEU A 87 3.70 6.33 1.05
C LEU A 87 4.05 7.75 0.55
N PRO A 88 3.17 8.36 -0.27
CA PRO A 88 3.35 9.75 -0.68
C PRO A 88 3.17 10.67 0.53
N VAL A 89 3.91 11.78 0.54
CA VAL A 89 3.62 12.90 1.46
C VAL A 89 2.67 13.85 0.73
N ARG A 90 1.43 13.98 1.19
CA ARG A 90 0.39 14.76 0.48
C ARG A 90 0.22 16.18 1.01
N HIS A 91 0.37 16.36 2.32
CA HIS A 91 0.04 17.64 2.97
C HIS A 91 1.01 18.00 4.09
N ARG A 92 0.91 19.26 4.52
CA ARG A 92 1.42 19.76 5.79
C ARG A 92 0.26 20.02 6.73
N VAL A 93 0.45 19.72 8.01
CA VAL A 93 -0.49 20.06 9.07
C VAL A 93 0.12 21.09 10.01
N GLN A 94 -0.63 22.16 10.23
CA GLN A 94 -0.25 23.26 11.10
C GLN A 94 -1.51 24.00 11.56
N ALA A 95 -1.85 23.86 12.84
CA ALA A 95 -2.98 24.58 13.41
C ALA A 95 -2.79 26.11 13.29
N GLY A 96 -3.89 26.80 13.01
CA GLY A 96 -3.94 28.26 12.83
C GLY A 96 -3.35 28.78 11.51
N HIS A 97 -2.80 27.92 10.65
CA HIS A 97 -2.22 28.33 9.38
C HIS A 97 -3.23 28.14 8.23
N TRP A 98 -3.89 29.23 7.86
CA TRP A 98 -4.84 29.27 6.74
C TRP A 98 -4.11 29.53 5.42
N ILE A 99 -4.38 28.68 4.44
CA ILE A 99 -3.82 28.77 3.09
C ILE A 99 -4.92 28.84 2.05
N GLU A 100 -4.67 29.53 0.95
CA GLU A 100 -5.56 29.48 -0.21
C GLU A 100 -5.54 28.08 -0.82
N VAL A 101 -6.71 27.56 -1.20
CA VAL A 101 -6.85 26.19 -1.74
C VAL A 101 -5.99 26.01 -3.00
N ASP A 102 -6.02 26.99 -3.91
CA ASP A 102 -5.24 26.94 -5.15
C ASP A 102 -3.73 26.83 -4.90
N LEU A 103 -3.24 27.47 -3.82
CA LEU A 103 -1.84 27.36 -3.40
C LEU A 103 -1.57 26.01 -2.73
N ALA A 104 -2.49 25.53 -1.90
CA ALA A 104 -2.36 24.26 -1.18
C ALA A 104 -2.17 23.05 -2.13
N GLU A 105 -2.82 23.09 -3.30
CA GLU A 105 -2.73 22.02 -4.31
C GLU A 105 -1.43 22.06 -5.12
N GLN A 106 -0.76 23.22 -5.19
CA GLN A 106 0.44 23.41 -6.01
C GLN A 106 1.76 23.20 -5.23
N ASP A 107 1.76 23.35 -3.91
CA ASP A 107 2.99 23.64 -3.15
C ASP A 107 3.70 22.41 -2.52
N PHE A 108 3.16 21.19 -2.64
CA PHE A 108 3.67 20.03 -1.87
C PHE A 108 3.94 18.72 -2.61
N PRO A 109 5.02 18.61 -3.41
CA PRO A 109 5.67 17.33 -3.63
C PRO A 109 6.86 17.17 -2.66
N ALA A 110 6.62 16.64 -1.46
CA ALA A 110 7.70 16.05 -0.68
C ALA A 110 7.97 14.61 -1.19
N PRO A 111 9.24 14.17 -1.29
CA PRO A 111 9.55 12.84 -1.79
C PRO A 111 8.87 11.80 -0.90
N PRO A 112 8.35 10.71 -1.49
CA PRO A 112 7.67 9.68 -0.73
C PRO A 112 8.65 9.04 0.27
N LYS A 113 8.14 8.58 1.40
CA LYS A 113 8.96 7.99 2.47
C LYS A 113 8.82 6.48 2.46
N GLY A 114 9.88 5.77 2.86
CA GLY A 114 9.94 4.30 2.94
C GLY A 114 9.10 3.74 4.08
N VAL A 115 7.83 4.15 4.13
CA VAL A 115 6.80 3.67 5.05
C VAL A 115 5.89 2.76 4.24
N ARG A 116 5.68 1.55 4.77
CA ARG A 116 4.74 0.59 4.21
C ARG A 116 3.32 0.99 4.60
N PRO A 117 2.34 0.93 3.68
CA PRO A 117 0.92 0.97 4.05
C PRO A 117 0.61 -0.10 5.12
N ASP A 118 -0.30 0.23 6.02
CA ASP A 118 -0.83 -0.73 6.99
C ASP A 118 -1.80 -1.69 6.29
N ASP A 119 -1.61 -2.99 6.51
CA ASP A 119 -2.43 -4.02 5.86
C ASP A 119 -3.87 -4.03 6.40
N ASP A 120 -4.09 -3.58 7.64
CA ASP A 120 -5.43 -3.51 8.27
C ASP A 120 -6.30 -2.43 7.60
N TYR A 121 -5.67 -1.50 6.88
CA TYR A 121 -6.33 -0.41 6.15
C TYR A 121 -6.08 -0.48 4.64
N ALA A 122 -5.73 -1.65 4.10
CA ALA A 122 -5.31 -1.81 2.70
C ALA A 122 -6.39 -1.44 1.66
N GLU A 123 -7.66 -1.43 2.06
CA GLU A 123 -8.79 -1.08 1.19
C GLU A 123 -8.95 0.43 0.96
N TRP A 124 -8.33 1.27 1.80
CA TRP A 124 -8.47 2.73 1.74
C TRP A 124 -7.16 3.42 1.38
N PRO A 125 -7.21 4.60 0.76
CA PRO A 125 -6.00 5.37 0.47
C PRO A 125 -5.24 5.72 1.75
N GLN A 126 -3.92 5.54 1.71
CA GLN A 126 -3.00 5.87 2.80
C GLN A 126 -1.92 6.83 2.32
N TRP A 127 -1.48 7.73 3.19
CA TRP A 127 -0.43 8.70 2.90
C TRP A 127 0.26 9.20 4.17
N LEU A 128 1.21 10.10 3.98
CA LEU A 128 1.87 10.82 5.07
C LEU A 128 1.54 12.31 5.03
N GLU A 129 1.39 12.91 6.21
CA GLU A 129 1.32 14.37 6.38
C GLU A 129 2.46 14.87 7.25
N LEU A 130 3.18 15.89 6.79
CA LEU A 130 4.28 16.50 7.54
C LEU A 130 3.72 17.41 8.63
N VAL A 131 4.07 17.14 9.88
CA VAL A 131 3.72 18.00 11.01
C VAL A 131 4.68 19.18 11.08
N VAL A 132 4.16 20.40 10.96
CA VAL A 132 4.98 21.63 10.98
C VAL A 132 4.78 22.42 12.29
N GLY A 133 3.55 22.48 12.80
CA GLY A 133 3.21 23.19 14.04
C GLY A 133 3.34 22.33 15.30
N ASP A 134 3.24 22.97 16.46
CA ASP A 134 3.37 22.36 17.80
C ASP A 134 2.02 21.93 18.41
N SER A 135 0.89 22.07 17.71
CA SER A 135 -0.45 21.80 18.25
C SER A 135 -0.72 20.34 18.69
N VAL A 136 0.18 19.43 18.33
CA VAL A 136 0.10 18.00 18.66
C VAL A 136 1.47 17.45 19.14
N ASP A 137 2.37 18.34 19.56
CA ASP A 137 3.78 18.00 19.83
C ASP A 137 4.01 17.05 21.02
N ARG A 138 3.01 16.85 21.89
CA ARG A 138 3.04 15.82 22.93
C ARG A 138 3.05 14.40 22.35
N GLU A 139 2.55 14.23 21.14
CA GLU A 139 2.29 12.93 20.51
C GLU A 139 3.04 12.80 19.18
N ILE A 140 3.01 13.86 18.35
CA ILE A 140 3.69 13.90 17.06
C ILE A 140 4.49 15.21 16.96
N PRO A 141 5.80 15.20 17.26
CA PRO A 141 6.59 16.43 17.28
C PRO A 141 6.73 17.07 15.89
N PRO A 142 6.95 18.39 15.79
CA PRO A 142 7.26 19.06 14.54
C PRO A 142 8.39 18.36 13.76
N GLY A 143 8.27 18.31 12.44
CA GLY A 143 9.18 17.60 11.54
C GLY A 143 8.92 16.10 11.39
N HIS A 144 8.02 15.51 12.19
CA HIS A 144 7.57 14.13 12.03
C HIS A 144 6.46 14.01 10.99
N PHE A 145 6.19 12.78 10.56
CA PHE A 145 5.14 12.44 9.61
C PHE A 145 4.02 11.68 10.31
N ALA A 146 2.78 12.11 10.14
CA ALA A 146 1.60 11.34 10.52
C ALA A 146 1.24 10.35 9.40
N HIS A 147 0.95 9.10 9.75
CA HIS A 147 0.40 8.09 8.83
C HIS A 147 -1.11 8.22 8.82
N VAL A 148 -1.66 8.55 7.65
CA VAL A 148 -3.07 8.91 7.51
C VAL A 148 -3.77 7.94 6.57
N VAL A 149 -4.97 7.53 6.97
CA VAL A 149 -5.95 6.79 6.15
C VAL A 149 -7.10 7.73 5.80
N ASP A 150 -7.65 7.60 4.59
CA ASP A 150 -8.80 8.41 4.15
C ASP A 150 -10.04 8.17 5.01
N ALA A 151 -10.40 9.15 5.84
CA ALA A 151 -11.55 9.04 6.73
C ALA A 151 -12.88 9.15 5.98
N ILE A 152 -12.91 9.87 4.85
CA ILE A 152 -14.12 10.10 4.06
C ILE A 152 -14.45 8.82 3.28
N GLU A 153 -13.47 8.27 2.57
CA GLU A 153 -13.66 7.03 1.79
C GLU A 153 -13.94 5.83 2.70
N MET A 154 -13.36 5.81 3.91
CA MET A 154 -13.64 4.79 4.92
C MET A 154 -15.03 4.90 5.55
N GLY A 155 -15.71 6.06 5.43
CA GLY A 155 -16.94 6.32 6.17
C GLY A 155 -16.71 6.35 7.68
N TYR A 156 -15.56 6.90 8.10
CA TYR A 156 -15.12 6.93 9.49
C TYR A 156 -16.15 7.58 10.42
N SER A 157 -16.34 6.95 11.58
CA SER A 157 -17.13 7.51 12.69
C SER A 157 -16.22 7.81 13.87
N PRO A 158 -16.34 8.98 14.53
CA PRO A 158 -15.46 9.36 15.64
C PRO A 158 -15.41 8.33 16.78
N ILE A 159 -14.19 7.97 17.20
CA ILE A 159 -13.93 7.12 18.37
C ILE A 159 -13.12 7.93 19.39
N ASP A 160 -13.49 7.85 20.68
CA ASP A 160 -12.76 8.53 21.76
C ASP A 160 -11.29 8.10 21.78
N GLY A 161 -10.39 9.08 21.82
CA GLY A 161 -8.94 8.85 21.85
C GLY A 161 -8.25 8.79 20.49
N ASP A 162 -8.99 8.66 19.38
CA ASP A 162 -8.40 8.64 18.05
C ASP A 162 -7.75 9.98 17.69
N PHE A 163 -6.67 9.92 16.92
CA PHE A 163 -6.08 11.10 16.30
C PHE A 163 -6.60 11.23 14.88
N VAL A 164 -7.04 12.43 14.52
CA VAL A 164 -7.63 12.71 13.22
C VAL A 164 -7.02 13.95 12.60
N VAL A 165 -6.95 13.94 11.28
CA VAL A 165 -6.71 15.15 10.49
C VAL A 165 -8.04 15.86 10.32
N VAL A 166 -8.05 17.10 10.77
CA VAL A 166 -9.20 18.01 10.70
C VAL A 166 -8.90 19.06 9.64
N GLU A 167 -9.81 19.22 8.71
CA GLU A 167 -9.81 20.32 7.76
C GLU A 167 -10.87 21.34 8.14
N ARG A 168 -10.45 22.60 8.19
CA ARG A 168 -11.36 23.73 8.35
C ARG A 168 -11.37 24.52 7.06
N ARG A 169 -12.55 24.91 6.58
CA ARG A 169 -12.73 25.77 5.41
C ARG A 169 -13.48 27.03 5.79
N ARG A 170 -13.11 28.16 5.20
CA ARG A 170 -13.83 29.44 5.35
C ARG A 170 -13.77 30.24 4.04
N ASP A 171 -14.43 31.39 4.02
CA ASP A 171 -14.48 32.28 2.86
C ASP A 171 -14.99 31.56 1.59
N GLN A 172 -16.09 30.81 1.73
CA GLN A 172 -16.67 29.98 0.68
C GLN A 172 -15.71 28.91 0.16
N GLY A 173 -14.89 28.34 1.05
CA GLY A 173 -13.93 27.30 0.72
C GLY A 173 -12.61 27.79 0.15
N ARG A 174 -12.42 29.10 -0.07
CA ARG A 174 -11.16 29.65 -0.62
C ARG A 174 -9.99 29.48 0.33
N LEU A 175 -10.24 29.52 1.64
CA LEU A 175 -9.22 29.32 2.66
C LEU A 175 -9.43 28.00 3.37
N ARG A 176 -8.32 27.30 3.58
CA ARG A 176 -8.24 25.99 4.22
C ARG A 176 -7.19 25.98 5.31
N GLU A 177 -7.50 25.34 6.44
CA GLU A 177 -6.54 24.99 7.49
C GLU A 177 -6.58 23.47 7.67
N ARG A 178 -5.42 22.80 7.70
CA ARG A 178 -5.31 21.39 8.12
C ARG A 178 -4.55 21.28 9.43
N SER A 179 -5.08 20.52 10.37
CA SER A 179 -4.43 20.26 11.65
C SER A 179 -4.73 18.86 12.17
N ILE A 180 -3.90 18.34 13.07
CA ILE A 180 -4.19 17.09 13.79
C ILE A 180 -4.80 17.42 15.15
N LYS A 181 -5.79 16.64 15.57
CA LYS A 181 -6.47 16.71 16.87
C LYS A 181 -6.72 15.31 17.41
N GLN A 182 -6.81 15.17 18.73
CA GLN A 182 -7.34 13.97 19.37
C GLN A 182 -8.83 14.14 19.62
N ILE A 183 -9.61 13.13 19.31
CA ILE A 183 -11.04 13.08 19.62
C ILE A 183 -11.23 12.86 21.12
N ALA A 184 -12.11 13.65 21.72
CA ALA A 184 -12.73 13.36 23.00
C ALA A 184 -14.25 13.38 22.84
N ILE A 185 -14.91 12.31 23.27
CA ILE A 185 -16.37 12.21 23.29
C ILE A 185 -16.85 12.53 24.71
N ARG A 186 -17.56 13.64 24.85
CA ARG A 186 -18.08 14.15 26.13
C ARG A 186 -19.55 14.45 25.99
N GLU A 187 -20.39 13.78 26.80
CA GLU A 187 -21.84 13.98 26.80
C GLU A 187 -22.49 13.85 25.41
N GLY A 188 -21.96 12.94 24.57
CA GLY A 188 -22.42 12.74 23.19
C GLY A 188 -21.92 13.79 22.19
N ARG A 189 -21.11 14.76 22.61
CA ARG A 189 -20.44 15.75 21.76
C ARG A 189 -19.03 15.30 21.41
N VAL A 190 -18.59 15.64 20.20
CA VAL A 190 -17.23 15.39 19.71
C VAL A 190 -16.41 16.67 19.86
N GLU A 191 -15.43 16.61 20.75
CA GLU A 191 -14.43 17.65 20.96
C GLU A 191 -13.11 17.24 20.29
N LEU A 192 -12.49 18.18 19.60
CA LEU A 192 -11.23 17.99 18.86
C LEU A 192 -10.12 18.72 19.62
N TRP A 193 -9.40 17.96 20.43
CA TRP A 193 -8.39 18.49 21.34
C TRP A 193 -7.02 18.61 20.67
N PRO A 194 -6.34 19.74 20.83
CA PRO A 194 -4.89 19.77 20.67
C PRO A 194 -4.23 18.87 21.72
N ARG A 195 -3.02 18.41 21.40
CA ARG A 195 -2.14 17.71 22.35
C ARG A 195 -0.80 18.41 22.34
N SER A 196 -0.82 19.66 22.81
CA SER A 196 0.35 20.52 22.82
C SER A 196 0.91 20.77 24.21
N HIS A 197 2.21 21.04 24.30
CA HIS A 197 2.83 21.70 25.45
C HIS A 197 2.64 23.23 25.44
N ASN A 198 2.31 23.81 24.29
CA ASN A 198 2.12 25.25 24.14
C ASN A 198 0.73 25.66 24.66
N PRO A 199 0.64 26.58 25.65
CA PRO A 199 -0.63 26.99 26.24
C PRO A 199 -1.56 27.74 25.26
N ALA A 200 -1.07 28.18 24.09
CA ALA A 200 -1.92 28.71 23.03
C ALA A 200 -2.92 27.66 22.48
N TRP A 201 -2.69 26.38 22.74
CA TRP A 201 -3.51 25.26 22.28
C TRP A 201 -4.19 24.52 23.44
N ASP A 202 -4.79 25.27 24.38
CA ASP A 202 -5.40 24.74 25.60
C ASP A 202 -6.92 24.47 25.49
N LYS A 203 -7.54 24.80 24.35
CA LYS A 203 -8.98 24.67 24.11
C LYS A 203 -9.31 23.71 22.96
N PRO A 204 -10.40 22.93 23.06
CA PRO A 204 -10.87 22.09 21.97
C PRO A 204 -11.60 22.90 20.89
N LEU A 205 -11.66 22.32 19.70
CA LEU A 205 -12.62 22.70 18.67
C LEU A 205 -13.84 21.77 18.75
N GLU A 206 -15.05 22.32 18.75
CA GLU A 206 -16.27 21.50 18.68
C GLU A 206 -16.60 21.19 17.22
N LEU A 207 -16.75 19.90 16.88
CA LEU A 207 -17.07 19.48 15.51
C LEU A 207 -18.45 20.00 15.06
N SER A 208 -19.44 20.01 15.97
CA SER A 208 -20.81 20.46 15.70
C SER A 208 -21.02 21.97 15.81
N ALA A 209 -20.04 22.72 16.30
CA ALA A 209 -20.14 24.17 16.51
C ALA A 209 -18.85 24.88 16.05
N PRO A 210 -18.53 24.84 14.75
CA PRO A 210 -17.23 25.25 14.21
C PRO A 210 -16.97 26.77 14.17
N GLY A 211 -18.00 27.58 14.43
CA GLY A 211 -18.00 29.04 14.26
C GLY A 211 -18.73 29.50 12.99
N GLU A 212 -19.14 30.76 12.96
CA GLU A 212 -19.85 31.33 11.80
C GLU A 212 -18.96 31.36 10.56
N GLY A 213 -19.48 30.87 9.43
CA GLY A 213 -18.76 30.85 8.16
C GLY A 213 -17.58 29.88 8.08
N VAL A 214 -17.46 28.95 9.04
CA VAL A 214 -16.42 27.92 9.08
C VAL A 214 -17.05 26.54 8.95
N GLU A 215 -16.56 25.77 8.00
CA GLU A 215 -16.87 24.34 7.86
C GLU A 215 -15.74 23.51 8.48
N VAL A 216 -16.07 22.39 9.12
CA VAL A 216 -15.10 21.49 9.74
C VAL A 216 -15.40 20.05 9.31
N GLU A 217 -14.38 19.35 8.86
CA GLU A 217 -14.48 18.00 8.32
C GLU A 217 -13.33 17.12 8.84
N LEU A 218 -13.64 15.87 9.17
CA LEU A 218 -12.64 14.86 9.49
C LEU A 218 -12.21 14.19 8.19
N VAL A 219 -11.01 14.51 7.74
CA VAL A 219 -10.51 14.16 6.40
C VAL A 219 -9.48 13.03 6.43
N GLY A 220 -9.06 12.61 7.62
CA GLY A 220 -8.13 11.49 7.77
C GLY A 220 -8.08 10.94 9.19
N LEU A 221 -7.89 9.63 9.31
CA LEU A 221 -7.57 8.95 10.56
C LEU A 221 -6.05 8.80 10.66
N VAL A 222 -5.46 9.20 11.78
CA VAL A 222 -4.03 9.04 12.05
C VAL A 222 -3.79 7.71 12.75
N ILE A 223 -3.14 6.78 12.05
CA ILE A 223 -2.89 5.41 12.53
C ILE A 223 -1.46 5.20 13.02
N GLY A 224 -0.60 6.20 12.88
CA GLY A 224 0.78 6.14 13.35
C GLY A 224 1.57 7.43 13.11
N ALA A 225 2.79 7.47 13.62
CA ALA A 225 3.71 8.57 13.42
C ALA A 225 5.14 8.07 13.16
N TYR A 226 5.85 8.74 12.26
CA TYR A 226 7.20 8.39 11.86
C TYR A 226 8.15 9.57 12.02
N ARG A 227 9.36 9.26 12.48
CA ARG A 227 10.42 10.26 12.61
C ARG A 227 10.85 10.78 11.24
N GLY A 228 10.81 12.10 11.09
CA GLY A 228 11.47 12.75 9.96
C GLY A 228 12.98 12.65 10.13
N MET A 229 13.62 11.80 9.34
CA MET A 229 15.07 11.85 9.14
C MET A 229 15.36 12.80 7.97
N ARG A 230 16.33 13.70 8.18
CA ARG A 230 16.88 14.57 7.14
C ARG A 230 17.72 13.75 6.18
#